data_AF-A0A6J3KIA7-F1
#
_entry.id   AF-A0A6J3KIA7-F1
#
_cell.length_a   1.000
_cell.length_b   1.000
_cell.length_c   1.000
_cell.angle_alpha   90.00
_cell.angle_beta   90.00
_cell.angle_gamma   90.00
#
_symmetry.space_group_name_H-M   'P 1'
#
loop_
_entity.id
_entity.type
_entity.pdbx_description
1 polymer ?
#
loop_
_entity_poly.entity_id
_entity_poly.type
_entity_poly.pdbx_seq_one_letter_code
_entity_poly.pdbx_strand_id
1 'polypeptide(L)'
;MGTFLRFFGISSSDDNRIDEATGLTEKQKKLVQNTWAVIRKDEVASGIAVMTTFFKTYPEYQRYFSAFADVPFDELPANKRFQAHCVSVITALNSVIDSLHDPGLMEASLISLGERHKKRGQTKEEFENLKGVVLKVLSQALGKQYTPEVAEAWSKTLDWVFSKIYQIYAS
;
A
#
# COMPACT_ATOMS: atom_id res chain seq x y z
N MET A 1 -16.87 -30.40 35.61
CA MET A 1 -17.54 -29.48 34.68
C MET A 1 -17.09 -28.08 35.06
N GLY A 2 -16.24 -27.37 34.33
CA GLY A 2 -16.32 -27.06 32.91
C GLY A 2 -16.38 -25.52 32.79
N THR A 3 -15.19 -24.93 32.72
CA THR A 3 -14.78 -23.54 32.46
C THR A 3 -15.78 -22.66 31.68
N PHE A 4 -16.27 -21.54 32.26
CA PHE A 4 -16.94 -20.47 31.47
C PHE A 4 -16.87 -19.05 32.07
N LEU A 5 -15.76 -18.69 32.74
CA LEU A 5 -15.52 -17.28 33.16
C LEU A 5 -14.09 -16.84 32.82
N ARG A 6 -13.81 -16.70 31.52
CA ARG A 6 -12.66 -15.95 30.97
C ARG A 6 -13.06 -15.36 29.62
N PHE A 7 -13.81 -14.25 29.59
CA PHE A 7 -14.05 -13.54 28.33
C PHE A 7 -14.03 -11.99 28.40
N PHE A 8 -13.63 -11.38 29.52
CA PHE A 8 -13.48 -9.92 29.59
C PHE A 8 -12.28 -9.51 30.45
N GLY A 9 -11.06 -9.72 29.95
CA GLY A 9 -9.85 -9.35 30.71
C GLY A 9 -8.52 -9.26 29.98
N ILE A 10 -8.45 -9.41 28.65
CA ILE A 10 -7.21 -9.24 27.88
C ILE A 10 -7.56 -8.53 26.58
N SER A 11 -7.42 -7.20 26.50
CA SER A 11 -7.56 -6.51 25.20
C SER A 11 -6.81 -5.19 25.05
N SER A 12 -6.22 -4.57 26.09
CA SER A 12 -5.48 -3.30 25.89
C SER A 12 -3.97 -3.41 25.95
N SER A 13 -3.41 -4.45 26.59
CA SER A 13 -1.96 -4.59 26.78
C SER A 13 -1.25 -5.08 25.52
N ASP A 14 -1.89 -5.95 24.74
CA ASP A 14 -1.31 -6.51 23.51
C ASP A 14 -1.47 -5.55 22.32
N ASP A 15 -2.53 -4.73 22.32
CA ASP A 15 -2.83 -3.79 21.23
C ASP A 15 -1.76 -2.70 21.04
N ASN A 16 -1.04 -2.33 22.09
CA ASN A 16 0.06 -1.35 22.03
C ASN A 16 1.44 -2.01 21.98
N ARG A 17 1.54 -3.34 22.01
CA ARG A 17 2.81 -4.04 21.88
C ARG A 17 3.37 -3.81 20.47
N ILE A 18 4.64 -3.40 20.40
CA ILE A 18 5.33 -3.17 19.15
C ILE A 18 5.83 -4.50 18.60
N ASP A 19 5.52 -4.78 17.36
CA ASP A 19 6.15 -5.83 16.56
C ASP A 19 7.57 -5.37 16.20
N GLU A 20 8.59 -6.07 16.69
CA GLU A 20 10.00 -5.67 16.52
C GLU A 20 10.44 -5.70 15.05
N ALA A 21 9.82 -6.52 14.21
CA ALA A 21 10.18 -6.62 12.79
C ALA A 21 9.66 -5.42 12.01
N THR A 22 8.43 -4.96 12.31
CA THR A 22 7.74 -3.90 11.56
C THR A 22 7.74 -2.53 12.22
N GLY A 23 7.95 -2.47 13.54
CA GLY A 23 7.77 -1.26 14.35
C GLY A 23 6.31 -0.84 14.53
N LEU A 24 5.36 -1.67 14.06
CA LEU A 24 3.92 -1.42 14.16
C LEU A 24 3.36 -2.06 15.43
N THR A 25 2.34 -1.42 16.01
CA THR A 25 1.51 -2.04 17.04
C THR A 25 0.36 -2.83 16.42
N GLU A 26 -0.20 -3.80 17.15
CA GLU A 26 -1.39 -4.53 16.71
C GLU A 26 -2.59 -3.59 16.47
N LYS A 27 -2.71 -2.53 17.27
CA LYS A 27 -3.69 -1.46 17.04
C LYS A 27 -3.47 -0.77 15.68
N GLN A 28 -2.24 -0.44 15.32
CA GLN A 28 -1.92 0.20 14.04
C GLN A 28 -2.20 -0.73 12.86
N LYS A 29 -1.84 -2.02 12.97
CA LYS A 29 -2.15 -3.03 11.94
C LYS A 29 -3.68 -3.11 11.71
N LYS A 30 -4.46 -3.19 12.80
CA LYS A 30 -5.93 -3.18 12.74
C LYS A 30 -6.49 -1.90 12.10
N LEU A 31 -5.95 -0.72 12.45
CA LEU A 31 -6.37 0.55 11.84
C LEU A 31 -6.14 0.56 10.33
N VAL A 32 -4.98 0.09 9.88
CA VAL A 32 -4.63 -0.03 8.46
C VAL A 32 -5.57 -1.01 7.76
N GLN A 33 -5.76 -2.22 8.29
CA GLN A 33 -6.67 -3.23 7.72
C GLN A 33 -8.12 -2.72 7.63
N ASN A 34 -8.63 -2.11 8.70
CA ASN A 34 -9.99 -1.61 8.76
C ASN A 34 -10.24 -0.45 7.80
N THR A 35 -9.28 0.47 7.67
CA THR A 35 -9.42 1.62 6.76
C THR A 35 -9.15 1.24 5.31
N TRP A 36 -8.27 0.25 5.06
CA TRP A 36 -8.08 -0.33 3.74
C TRP A 36 -9.36 -1.00 3.20
N ALA A 37 -10.24 -1.46 4.09
CA ALA A 37 -11.56 -2.00 3.73
C ALA A 37 -12.43 -1.04 2.89
N VAL A 38 -12.18 0.27 2.97
CA VAL A 38 -12.86 1.26 2.12
C VAL A 38 -12.30 1.24 0.69
N ILE A 39 -10.98 1.18 0.54
CA ILE A 39 -10.28 1.23 -0.74
C ILE A 39 -10.54 -0.04 -1.57
N ARG A 40 -10.56 -1.21 -0.93
CA ARG A 40 -10.78 -2.51 -1.59
C ARG A 40 -12.23 -2.77 -2.03
N LYS A 41 -13.19 -1.89 -1.74
CA LYS A 41 -14.58 -2.05 -2.22
C LYS A 41 -14.70 -1.93 -3.74
N ASP A 42 -13.87 -1.08 -4.34
CA ASP A 42 -13.77 -0.92 -5.78
C ASP A 42 -12.29 -0.80 -6.15
N GLU A 43 -11.66 -1.95 -6.36
CA GLU A 43 -10.23 -2.03 -6.65
C GLU A 43 -9.86 -1.33 -7.96
N VAL A 44 -10.76 -1.34 -8.95
CA VAL A 44 -10.51 -0.68 -10.24
C VAL A 44 -10.53 0.83 -10.04
N ALA A 45 -11.58 1.39 -9.41
CA ALA A 45 -11.66 2.82 -9.17
C ALA A 45 -10.53 3.33 -8.27
N SER A 46 -10.18 2.58 -7.22
CA SER A 46 -9.06 2.90 -6.33
C SER A 46 -7.72 2.90 -7.06
N GLY A 47 -7.46 1.90 -7.89
CA GLY A 47 -6.24 1.84 -8.68
C GLY A 47 -6.16 2.97 -9.72
N ILE A 48 -7.29 3.30 -10.36
CA ILE A 48 -7.39 4.47 -11.25
C ILE A 48 -7.07 5.75 -10.48
N ALA A 49 -7.62 5.94 -9.29
CA ALA A 49 -7.34 7.13 -8.47
C ALA A 49 -5.84 7.26 -8.12
N VAL A 50 -5.19 6.15 -7.74
CA VAL A 50 -3.73 6.12 -7.49
C VAL A 50 -2.95 6.46 -8.76
N MET A 51 -3.17 5.75 -9.86
CA MET A 51 -2.36 5.88 -11.07
C MET A 51 -2.60 7.20 -11.80
N THR A 52 -3.82 7.71 -11.84
CA THR A 52 -4.12 9.04 -12.42
C THR A 52 -3.54 10.15 -11.56
N THR A 53 -3.57 10.04 -10.22
CA THR A 53 -2.88 11.00 -9.34
C THR A 53 -1.37 10.94 -9.54
N PHE A 54 -0.81 9.74 -9.76
CA PHE A 54 0.61 9.54 -10.03
C PHE A 54 1.03 10.21 -11.32
N PHE A 55 0.37 9.93 -12.45
CA PHE A 55 0.69 10.55 -13.74
C PHE A 55 0.33 12.03 -13.81
N LYS A 56 -0.67 12.50 -13.04
CA LYS A 56 -0.92 13.94 -12.92
C LYS A 56 0.21 14.67 -12.19
N THR A 57 0.85 14.00 -11.23
CA THR A 57 1.95 14.57 -10.44
C THR A 57 3.28 14.44 -11.18
N TYR A 58 3.48 13.34 -11.90
CA TYR A 58 4.68 12.99 -12.66
C TYR A 58 4.31 12.52 -14.07
N PRO A 59 3.95 13.43 -15.00
CA PRO A 59 3.45 13.08 -16.33
C PRO A 59 4.43 12.24 -17.14
N GLU A 60 5.73 12.44 -16.93
CA GLU A 60 6.79 11.70 -17.61
C GLU A 60 6.80 10.21 -17.28
N TYR A 61 6.17 9.76 -16.19
CA TYR A 61 6.17 8.35 -15.81
C TYR A 61 5.26 7.48 -16.67
N GLN A 62 4.23 8.06 -17.31
CA GLN A 62 3.34 7.31 -18.19
C GLN A 62 4.10 6.63 -19.34
N ARG A 63 5.18 7.26 -19.84
CA ARG A 63 5.99 6.74 -20.96
C ARG A 63 6.63 5.37 -20.70
N TYR A 64 6.81 5.00 -19.42
CA TYR A 64 7.38 3.71 -19.05
C TYR A 64 6.40 2.55 -19.24
N PHE A 65 5.11 2.84 -19.44
CA PHE A 65 4.06 1.86 -19.60
C PHE A 65 3.66 1.72 -21.07
N SER A 66 4.50 1.04 -21.87
CA SER A 66 4.33 0.88 -23.32
C SER A 66 2.92 0.43 -23.77
N ALA A 67 2.19 -0.29 -22.92
CA ALA A 67 0.82 -0.73 -23.16
C ALA A 67 -0.21 0.41 -23.35
N PHE A 68 0.07 1.59 -22.78
CA PHE A 68 -0.79 2.78 -22.79
C PHE A 68 0.01 4.11 -22.75
N ALA A 69 1.27 4.09 -23.18
CA ALA A 69 2.16 5.26 -23.14
C ALA A 69 1.61 6.44 -23.95
N ASP A 70 1.01 6.17 -25.12
CA ASP A 70 0.51 7.18 -26.04
C ASP A 70 -1.00 7.48 -25.86
N VAL A 71 -1.64 6.91 -24.83
CA VAL A 71 -3.06 7.16 -24.55
C VAL A 71 -3.21 8.54 -23.90
N PRO A 72 -4.09 9.42 -24.40
CA PRO A 72 -4.36 10.70 -23.74
C PRO A 72 -4.77 10.53 -22.27
N PHE A 73 -4.30 11.43 -21.41
CA PHE A 73 -4.50 11.31 -19.95
C PHE A 73 -5.98 11.19 -19.55
N ASP A 74 -6.86 11.94 -20.22
CA ASP A 74 -8.30 11.95 -20.03
C ASP A 74 -8.99 10.67 -20.54
N GLU A 75 -8.37 9.94 -21.46
CA GLU A 75 -8.85 8.65 -21.97
C GLU A 75 -8.34 7.44 -21.16
N LEU A 76 -7.27 7.60 -20.37
CA LEU A 76 -6.67 6.53 -19.57
C LEU A 76 -7.69 5.76 -18.71
N PRO A 77 -8.60 6.40 -17.95
CA PRO A 77 -9.55 5.67 -17.09
C PRO A 77 -10.43 4.67 -17.84
N ALA A 78 -10.69 4.89 -19.14
CA ALA A 78 -11.47 3.99 -19.98
C ALA A 78 -10.62 2.88 -20.64
N ASN A 79 -9.29 3.05 -20.69
CA ASN A 79 -8.38 2.09 -21.32
C ASN A 79 -8.25 0.79 -20.51
N LYS A 80 -8.55 -0.36 -21.15
CA LYS A 80 -8.56 -1.66 -20.46
C LYS A 80 -7.18 -2.16 -20.01
N ARG A 81 -6.11 -1.81 -20.72
CA ARG A 81 -4.74 -2.16 -20.31
C ARG A 81 -4.32 -1.34 -19.09
N PHE A 82 -4.70 -0.07 -19.04
CA PHE A 82 -4.52 0.78 -17.86
C PHE A 82 -5.32 0.26 -16.65
N GLN A 83 -6.60 -0.09 -16.83
CA GLN A 83 -7.42 -0.69 -15.77
C GLN A 83 -6.80 -1.99 -15.22
N ALA A 84 -6.30 -2.87 -16.08
CA ALA A 84 -5.64 -4.10 -15.64
C ALA A 84 -4.37 -3.82 -14.81
N HIS A 85 -3.60 -2.79 -15.19
CA HIS A 85 -2.46 -2.36 -14.39
C HIS A 85 -2.88 -1.78 -13.04
N CYS A 86 -3.93 -0.95 -13.01
CA CYS A 86 -4.50 -0.39 -11.78
C CYS A 86 -4.91 -1.49 -10.79
N VAL A 87 -5.58 -2.54 -11.27
CA VAL A 87 -5.93 -3.72 -10.44
C VAL A 87 -4.68 -4.42 -9.92
N SER A 88 -3.63 -4.53 -10.73
CA SER A 88 -2.36 -5.16 -10.30
C SER A 88 -1.69 -4.39 -9.16
N VAL A 89 -1.75 -3.05 -9.19
CA VAL A 89 -1.23 -2.18 -8.12
C VAL A 89 -2.04 -2.38 -6.83
N ILE A 90 -3.37 -2.36 -6.90
CA ILE A 90 -4.22 -2.58 -5.72
C ILE A 90 -4.05 -4.00 -5.17
N THR A 91 -3.90 -5.01 -6.04
CA THR A 91 -3.63 -6.39 -5.63
C THR A 91 -2.31 -6.50 -4.86
N ALA A 92 -1.26 -5.82 -5.32
CA ALA A 92 0.02 -5.81 -4.61
C ALA A 92 -0.11 -5.14 -3.22
N LEU A 93 -0.89 -4.06 -3.12
CA LEU A 93 -1.18 -3.41 -1.84
C LEU A 93 -2.03 -4.32 -0.93
N ASN A 94 -3.03 -5.03 -1.46
CA ASN A 94 -3.80 -6.03 -0.71
C ASN A 94 -2.87 -7.08 -0.09
N SER A 95 -1.96 -7.67 -0.88
CA SER A 95 -1.01 -8.67 -0.38
C SER A 95 -0.12 -8.15 0.75
N VAL A 96 0.26 -6.87 0.71
CA VAL A 96 0.99 -6.21 1.80
C VAL A 96 0.11 -6.11 3.05
N ILE A 97 -1.12 -5.64 2.93
CA ILE A 97 -2.03 -5.48 4.08
C ILE A 97 -2.39 -6.84 4.70
N ASP A 98 -2.61 -7.86 3.87
CA ASP A 98 -2.94 -9.21 4.32
C ASP A 98 -1.77 -9.89 5.03
N SER A 99 -0.53 -9.52 4.69
CA SER A 99 0.69 -10.11 5.29
C SER A 99 1.22 -9.34 6.51
N LEU A 100 0.48 -8.38 7.08
CA LEU A 100 0.95 -7.56 8.23
C LEU A 100 1.32 -8.37 9.49
N HIS A 101 0.87 -9.62 9.57
CA HIS A 101 1.21 -10.55 10.66
C HIS A 101 2.30 -11.58 10.28
N ASP A 102 2.80 -11.55 9.05
CA ASP A 102 3.94 -12.33 8.59
C ASP A 102 4.97 -11.43 7.87
N PRO A 103 5.78 -10.68 8.65
CA PRO A 103 6.76 -9.74 8.08
C PRO A 103 7.81 -10.42 7.20
N GLY A 104 8.15 -11.68 7.48
CA GLY A 104 9.13 -12.44 6.70
C GLY A 104 8.63 -12.76 5.29
N LEU A 105 7.38 -13.24 5.18
CA LEU A 105 6.74 -13.47 3.89
C LEU A 105 6.53 -12.15 3.12
N MET A 106 6.14 -11.10 3.83
CA MET A 106 5.97 -9.77 3.23
C MET A 106 7.29 -9.25 2.65
N GLU A 107 8.39 -9.33 3.40
CA GLU A 107 9.72 -8.90 2.96
C GLU A 107 10.18 -9.64 1.71
N ALA A 108 10.08 -10.97 1.69
CA ALA A 108 10.43 -11.76 0.51
C ALA A 108 9.64 -11.35 -0.75
N SER A 109 8.34 -11.09 -0.59
CA SER A 109 7.45 -10.65 -1.67
C SER A 109 7.80 -9.25 -2.18
N LEU A 110 8.13 -8.32 -1.27
CA LEU A 110 8.51 -6.94 -1.58
C LEU A 110 9.87 -6.85 -2.27
N ILE A 111 10.85 -7.65 -1.84
CA ILE A 111 12.15 -7.76 -2.51
C ILE A 111 11.95 -8.23 -3.96
N SER A 112 11.20 -9.32 -4.16
CA SER A 112 10.90 -9.84 -5.49
C SER A 112 10.16 -8.82 -6.37
N LEU A 113 9.24 -8.03 -5.78
CA LEU A 113 8.57 -6.93 -6.48
C LEU A 113 9.57 -5.84 -6.90
N GLY A 114 10.44 -5.42 -5.99
CA GLY A 114 11.48 -4.41 -6.24
C GLY A 114 12.43 -4.83 -7.34
N GLU A 115 12.95 -6.06 -7.32
CA GLU A 115 13.85 -6.61 -8.34
C GLU A 115 13.22 -6.59 -9.74
N ARG A 116 11.94 -6.98 -9.86
CA ARG A 116 11.21 -6.94 -11.13
C ARG A 116 11.10 -5.52 -11.69
N HIS A 117 10.95 -4.52 -10.83
CA HIS A 117 10.86 -3.11 -11.23
C HIS A 117 12.25 -2.52 -11.52
N LYS A 118 13.28 -2.81 -10.72
CA LYS A 118 14.68 -2.42 -11.03
C LYS A 118 15.11 -2.95 -12.39
N LYS A 119 14.76 -4.20 -12.73
CA LYS A 119 15.06 -4.80 -14.05
C LYS A 119 14.40 -4.05 -15.23
N ARG A 120 13.27 -3.38 -14.99
CA ARG A 120 12.56 -2.55 -15.98
C ARG A 120 13.06 -1.10 -16.02
N GLY A 121 14.02 -0.75 -15.16
CA GLY A 121 14.63 0.57 -15.09
C GLY A 121 14.01 1.50 -14.04
N GLN A 122 13.07 1.05 -13.22
CA GLN A 122 12.51 1.92 -12.17
C GLN A 122 13.56 2.28 -11.14
N THR A 123 13.55 3.54 -10.71
CA THR A 123 14.48 4.07 -9.70
C THR A 123 13.88 4.02 -8.30
N LYS A 124 14.74 4.16 -7.28
CA LYS A 124 14.30 4.34 -5.88
C LYS A 124 13.39 5.57 -5.73
N GLU A 125 13.74 6.67 -6.39
CA GLU A 125 12.98 7.93 -6.37
C GLU A 125 11.56 7.75 -6.91
N GLU A 126 11.38 6.99 -7.99
CA GLU A 126 10.05 6.70 -8.56
C GLU A 126 9.16 5.91 -7.58
N PHE A 127 9.75 5.01 -6.78
CA PHE A 127 9.04 4.36 -5.67
C PHE A 127 8.73 5.34 -4.53
N GLU A 128 9.66 6.20 -4.14
CA GLU A 128 9.42 7.25 -3.13
C GLU A 128 8.26 8.17 -3.54
N ASN A 129 8.20 8.55 -4.82
CA ASN A 129 7.12 9.33 -5.40
C ASN A 129 5.79 8.58 -5.36
N LEU A 130 5.78 7.29 -5.70
CA LEU A 130 4.57 6.45 -5.59
C LEU A 130 4.06 6.37 -4.15
N LYS A 131 4.94 6.19 -3.17
CA LYS A 131 4.57 6.16 -1.74
C LYS A 131 3.84 7.44 -1.31
N GLY A 132 4.36 8.60 -1.71
CA GLY A 132 3.73 9.89 -1.43
C GLY A 132 2.33 10.00 -2.05
N VAL A 133 2.17 9.53 -3.28
CA VAL A 133 0.87 9.51 -3.97
C VAL A 133 -0.12 8.56 -3.29
N VAL A 134 0.30 7.37 -2.86
CA VAL A 134 -0.57 6.43 -2.14
C VAL A 134 -1.08 7.06 -0.84
N LEU A 135 -0.21 7.69 -0.05
CA LEU A 135 -0.62 8.40 1.18
C LEU A 135 -1.63 9.52 0.89
N LYS A 136 -1.39 10.31 -0.17
CA LYS A 136 -2.29 11.38 -0.60
C LYS A 136 -3.67 10.82 -0.97
N VAL A 137 -3.72 9.78 -1.79
CA VAL A 137 -5.00 9.17 -2.23
C VAL A 137 -5.74 8.53 -1.05
N LEU A 138 -5.03 7.87 -0.14
CA LEU A 138 -5.62 7.35 1.10
C LEU A 138 -6.29 8.45 1.93
N SER A 139 -5.60 9.58 2.11
CA SER A 139 -6.14 10.71 2.88
C SER A 139 -7.42 11.27 2.25
N GLN A 140 -7.46 11.38 0.91
CA GLN A 140 -8.60 11.89 0.16
C GLN A 140 -9.77 10.91 0.20
N ALA A 141 -9.51 9.62 0.00
CA ALA A 141 -10.54 8.59 -0.02
C ALA A 141 -11.19 8.37 1.35
N LEU A 142 -10.39 8.45 2.43
CA LEU A 142 -10.88 8.24 3.80
C LEU A 142 -11.53 9.50 4.39
N GLY A 143 -11.14 10.70 3.93
CA GLY A 143 -11.70 11.96 4.37
C GLY A 143 -11.65 12.10 5.90
N LYS A 144 -12.81 12.26 6.55
CA LYS A 144 -12.90 12.38 8.02
C LYS A 144 -12.42 11.15 8.78
N GLN A 145 -12.36 9.97 8.14
CA GLN A 145 -11.84 8.74 8.75
C GLN A 145 -10.30 8.70 8.76
N TYR A 146 -9.63 9.59 8.04
CA TYR A 146 -8.17 9.74 8.07
C TYR A 146 -7.73 10.56 9.29
N THR A 147 -7.97 10.01 10.49
CA THR A 147 -7.56 10.63 11.75
C THR A 147 -6.04 10.65 11.89
N PRO A 148 -5.46 11.44 12.81
CA PRO A 148 -4.01 11.44 13.05
C PRO A 148 -3.45 10.04 13.33
N GLU A 149 -4.18 9.20 14.07
CA GLU A 149 -3.77 7.82 14.39
C GLU A 149 -3.78 6.93 13.13
N VAL A 150 -4.75 7.11 12.25
CA VAL A 150 -4.81 6.39 10.96
C VAL A 150 -3.68 6.85 10.05
N ALA A 151 -3.42 8.15 9.98
CA ALA A 151 -2.33 8.71 9.20
C ALA A 151 -0.96 8.19 9.68
N GLU A 152 -0.73 8.16 11.00
CA GLU A 152 0.50 7.60 11.57
C GLU A 152 0.65 6.10 11.26
N ALA A 153 -0.43 5.32 11.42
CA ALA A 153 -0.42 3.89 11.14
C ALA A 153 -0.08 3.59 9.67
N TRP A 154 -0.68 4.34 8.74
CA TRP A 154 -0.37 4.23 7.31
C TRP A 154 1.04 4.68 6.98
N SER A 155 1.51 5.79 7.55
CA SER A 155 2.89 6.25 7.34
C SER A 155 3.89 5.19 7.77
N LYS A 156 3.78 4.68 9.01
CA LYS A 156 4.69 3.64 9.52
C LYS A 156 4.65 2.36 8.69
N THR A 157 3.46 1.95 8.25
CA THR A 157 3.30 0.77 7.40
C THR A 157 4.02 0.96 6.07
N LEU A 158 3.78 2.08 5.38
CA LEU A 158 4.41 2.35 4.08
C LEU A 158 5.90 2.69 4.22
N ASP A 159 6.34 3.30 5.32
CA ASP A 159 7.75 3.49 5.65
C ASP A 159 8.47 2.14 5.68
N TRP A 160 7.92 1.18 6.42
CA TRP A 160 8.48 -0.16 6.51
C TRP A 160 8.46 -0.88 5.16
N VAL A 161 7.31 -0.93 4.50
CA VAL A 161 7.12 -1.62 3.20
C VAL A 161 8.10 -1.12 2.15
N PHE A 162 8.17 0.20 1.98
CA PHE A 162 9.05 0.78 0.99
C PHE A 162 10.53 0.67 1.38
N SER A 163 10.86 0.67 2.68
CA SER A 163 12.24 0.41 3.11
C SER A 163 12.76 -0.94 2.61
N LYS A 164 11.91 -1.98 2.55
CA LYS A 164 12.26 -3.30 2.01
C LYS A 164 12.50 -3.26 0.51
N ILE A 165 11.66 -2.52 -0.23
CA ILE A 165 11.89 -2.28 -1.65
C ILE A 165 13.21 -1.53 -1.85
N TYR A 166 13.55 -0.55 -1.01
CA TYR A 166 14.77 0.25 -1.19
C TYR A 166 16.06 -0.54 -1.02
N GLN A 167 16.05 -1.66 -0.28
CA GLN A 167 17.24 -2.50 -0.07
C GLN A 167 17.83 -2.99 -1.39
N ILE A 168 17.00 -3.27 -2.39
CA ILE A 168 17.45 -3.75 -3.71
C ILE A 168 18.18 -2.68 -4.52
N TYR A 169 18.13 -1.41 -4.11
CA TYR A 169 18.84 -0.30 -4.73
C TYR A 169 20.15 0.06 -4.01
N ALA A 170 20.38 -0.48 -2.82
CA ALA A 170 21.63 -0.33 -2.08
C ALA A 170 22.72 -1.33 -2.52
N SER A 171 22.37 -2.25 -3.43
CA SER A 171 23.24 -3.30 -3.99
C SER A 171 23.62 -3.09 -5.44
#